data_AF-A0A1I3KCC1-F1
#
_entry.id   AF-A0A1I3KCC1-F1
#
_cell.length_a   1.000
_cell.length_b   1.000
_cell.length_c   1.000
_cell.angle_alpha   90.00
_cell.angle_beta   90.00
_cell.angle_gamma   90.00
#
_symmetry.space_group_name_H-M   'P 1'
#
loop_
_entity.id
_entity.type
_entity.pdbx_description
1 polymer ?
#
loop_
_entity_poly.entity_id
_entity_poly.type
_entity_poly.pdbx_seq_one_letter_code
_entity_poly.pdbx_strand_id
1 'polypeptide(L)' 'MGTGQYPVKRYNRQLRDLIVAGRANPSFLVSHELRLDDAAEGYDKFDHRENGWTKVLLRP' A
#
# COMPACT_ATOMS: atom_id res chain seq x y z
N MET A 1 12.07 4.45 19.94
CA MET A 1 11.55 4.11 18.60
C MET A 1 10.03 4.27 18.63
N GLY A 2 9.43 4.93 17.64
CA GLY A 2 8.02 5.32 17.68
C GLY A 2 7.08 4.12 17.61
N THR A 3 6.52 3.72 18.75
CA THR A 3 5.59 2.59 18.90
C THR A 3 4.11 3.01 18.86
N GLY A 4 3.83 4.27 18.48
CA GLY A 4 2.47 4.80 18.41
C GLY A 4 1.80 4.48 17.07
N GLN A 5 0.48 4.28 17.10
CA GLN A 5 -0.32 4.25 15.89
C GLN A 5 -0.21 5.60 15.16
N TYR A 6 -0.05 5.56 13.83
CA TYR A 6 -0.03 6.78 13.03
C TYR A 6 -1.40 7.48 13.09
N PRO A 7 -1.49 8.80 13.33
CA PRO A 7 -2.76 9.52 13.43
C PRO A 7 -3.36 9.78 12.04
N VAL A 8 -3.82 8.72 11.36
CA VAL A 8 -4.31 8.75 9.96
C VAL A 8 -5.31 9.87 9.71
N LYS A 9 -6.29 10.07 10.62
CA LYS A 9 -7.35 11.08 10.47
C LYS A 9 -6.83 12.52 10.44
N ARG A 10 -5.65 12.79 10.99
CA ARG A 10 -5.02 14.11 10.97
C ARG A 10 -4.51 14.47 9.57
N TYR A 11 -4.08 13.48 8.79
CA TYR A 11 -3.34 13.71 7.54
C TYR A 11 -4.04 13.19 6.28
N ASN A 12 -4.95 12.23 6.39
CA ASN A 12 -5.53 11.54 5.22
C ASN A 12 -6.32 12.47 4.27
N ARG A 13 -6.94 13.54 4.78
CA ARG A 13 -7.66 14.52 3.96
C ARG A 13 -6.68 15.31 3.10
N GLN A 14 -5.67 15.91 3.72
CA GLN A 14 -4.63 16.64 2.99
C GLN A 14 -3.91 15.75 1.97
N LEU A 15 -3.54 14.52 2.34
CA LEU A 15 -2.87 13.59 1.42
C LEU A 15 -3.76 13.21 0.23
N ARG A 16 -5.05 12.97 0.47
CA ARG A 16 -6.04 12.73 -0.60
C ARG A 16 -6.17 13.96 -1.51
N ASP A 17 -6.22 15.16 -0.95
CA ASP A 17 -6.35 16.40 -1.73
C ASP A 17 -5.14 16.61 -2.65
N LEU A 18 -3.93 16.21 -2.20
CA LEU A 18 -2.73 16.19 -3.07
C LEU A 18 -2.89 15.21 -4.24
N ILE A 19 -3.50 14.05 -4.02
CA ILE A 19 -3.76 13.07 -5.09
C ILE A 19 -4.79 13.63 -6.08
N VAL A 20 -5.91 14.16 -5.56
CA VAL A 20 -6.99 14.74 -6.38
C VAL A 20 -6.49 15.94 -7.20
N ALA A 21 -5.62 16.78 -6.63
CA ALA A 21 -5.01 17.91 -7.32
C ALA A 21 -3.87 17.51 -8.29
N GLY A 22 -3.59 16.22 -8.48
CA GLY A 22 -2.52 15.74 -9.35
C GLY A 22 -1.10 16.02 -8.84
N ARG A 23 -0.95 16.43 -7.58
CA ARG A 23 0.35 16.75 -6.95
C ARG A 23 1.07 15.52 -6.40
N ALA A 24 0.36 14.40 -6.26
CA ALA A 24 0.90 13.12 -5.83
C ALA A 24 0.25 11.98 -6.61
N ASN A 25 1.05 11.02 -7.07
CA ASN A 25 0.55 9.80 -7.69
C ASN A 25 1.15 8.58 -6.97
N PRO A 26 0.53 8.06 -5.89
CA PRO A 26 1.12 6.98 -5.11
C PRO A 26 1.09 5.61 -5.81
N SER A 27 0.47 5.50 -7.00
CA SER A 27 0.33 4.21 -7.70
C SER A 27 1.67 3.57 -8.04
N PHE A 28 2.74 4.36 -8.22
CA PHE A 28 4.08 3.82 -8.50
C PHE A 28 4.63 2.94 -7.37
N LEU A 29 4.09 3.08 -6.15
CA LEU A 29 4.49 2.24 -5.02
C LEU A 29 3.95 0.82 -5.13
N VAL A 30 2.80 0.63 -5.78
CA VAL A 30 2.14 -0.68 -5.91
C VAL A 30 2.94 -1.53 -6.89
N SER A 31 3.48 -2.64 -6.41
CA SER A 31 4.25 -3.56 -7.25
C SER A 31 3.40 -4.69 -7.83
N HIS A 32 2.34 -5.10 -7.13
CA HIS A 32 1.45 -6.17 -7.58
C HIS A 32 -0.01 -5.88 -7.22
N GLU A 33 -0.93 -6.32 -8.09
CA GLU A 33 -2.36 -6.38 -7.80
C GLU A 33 -2.83 -7.82 -7.97
N LEU A 34 -3.47 -8.37 -6.94
CA LEU A 34 -3.90 -9.78 -6.90
C LEU A 34 -5.40 -9.87 -6.58
N ARG A 35 -6.02 -11.01 -6.88
CA ARG A 35 -7.36 -11.32 -6.35
C ARG A 35 -7.27 -11.63 -4.86
N LEU A 36 -8.36 -11.45 -4.13
CA LEU A 36 -8.42 -11.79 -2.70
C LEU A 36 -8.14 -13.28 -2.46
N ASP A 37 -8.54 -14.16 -3.40
CA ASP A 37 -8.29 -15.60 -3.37
C ASP A 37 -6.78 -15.94 -3.37
N ASP A 38 -5.95 -15.06 -3.95
CA ASP A 38 -4.50 -15.23 -4.07
C ASP A 38 -3.73 -14.62 -2.89
N ALA A 39 -4.44 -14.15 -1.85
CA ALA A 39 -3.82 -13.44 -0.72
C ALA A 39 -2.73 -14.28 -0.03
N ALA A 40 -2.94 -15.59 0.13
CA ALA A 40 -1.98 -16.47 0.81
C ALA A 40 -0.61 -16.48 0.11
N GLU A 41 -0.59 -16.61 -1.23
CA GLU A 41 0.64 -16.51 -2.02
C GLU A 41 1.24 -15.11 -1.90
N GLY A 42 0.41 -14.06 -1.97
CA GLY A 42 0.89 -12.69 -1.87
C GLY A 42 1.56 -12.37 -0.53
N TYR A 43 1.05 -12.93 0.57
CA TYR A 43 1.67 -12.83 1.89
C TYR A 43 3.00 -13.57 1.97
N ASP A 44 3.07 -14.81 1.44
CA ASP A 44 4.29 -15.63 1.47
C ASP A 44 5.46 -14.93 0.76
N LYS A 45 5.23 -14.45 -0.47
CA LYS A 45 6.27 -13.78 -1.26
C LYS A 45 6.71 -12.44 -0.67
N PHE A 46 5.77 -11.71 -0.06
CA PHE A 46 6.08 -10.47 0.65
C PHE A 46 6.91 -10.71 1.92
N ASP A 47 6.60 -11.76 2.70
CA ASP A 47 7.33 -12.12 3.92
C ASP A 47 8.76 -12.60 3.60
N HIS A 48 8.90 -13.43 2.54
CA HIS A 48 10.19 -13.86 2.00
C HIS A 48 10.99 -12.74 1.32
N ARG A 49 10.42 -11.54 1.19
CA ARG A 49 11.03 -10.37 0.53
C ARG A 49 11.55 -10.71 -0.86
N GLU A 50 10.76 -11.47 -1.61
CA GLU A 50 11.09 -11.78 -3.00
C GLU A 50 11.32 -10.51 -3.81
N ASN A 51 12.22 -10.58 -4.80
CA ASN A 51 12.55 -9.41 -5.61
C ASN A 51 11.28 -8.88 -6.32
N GLY A 52 11.01 -7.58 -6.18
CA GLY A 52 9.82 -6.92 -6.72
C GLY A 52 8.59 -6.93 -5.80
N TRP A 53 8.61 -7.66 -4.68
CA TRP A 53 7.47 -7.74 -3.75
C TRP A 53 7.55 -6.68 -2.65
N THR A 54 7.08 -5.46 -2.96
CA THR A 54 7.17 -4.30 -2.06
C THR A 54 5.81 -3.76 -1.59
N LYS A 55 4.78 -3.78 -2.45
CA LYS A 55 3.43 -3.35 -2.08
C LYS A 55 2.40 -4.07 -2.93
N VAL A 56 1.62 -4.93 -2.27
CA VAL A 56 0.54 -5.71 -2.89
C VAL A 56 -0.80 -5.07 -2.59
N LEU A 57 -1.66 -4.94 -3.61
CA LEU A 57 -3.07 -4.56 -3.46
C LEU A 57 -3.95 -5.78 -3.74
N LEU A 58 -4.82 -6.14 -2.80
CA LEU A 58 -5.80 -7.21 -2.99
C LEU A 58 -7.12 -6.63 -3.51
N ARG A 59 -7.60 -7.18 -4.62
CA ARG A 59 -8.89 -6.87 -5.23
C ARG A 59 -9.91 -7.93 -4.80
N PRO A 60 -11.04 -7.54 -4.17
CA PRO A 60 -12.12 -8.46 -3.80
C PRO A 60 -12.69 -9.25 -4.98
#